data_AF-A0A9X5E8T8-F1
#
_entry.id   AF-A0A9X5E8T8-F1
#
_cell.length_a   1.000
_cell.length_b   1.000
_cell.length_c   1.000
_cell.angle_alpha   90.00
_cell.angle_beta   90.00
_cell.angle_gamma   90.00
#
_symmetry.space_group_name_H-M   'P 1'
#
loop_
_entity.id
_entity.type
_entity.pdbx_description
1 polymer ?
#
loop_
_entity_poly.entity_id
_entity_poly.type
_entity_poly.pdbx_seq_one_letter_code
_entity_poly.pdbx_strand_id
1 'polypeptide(L)'
;MITITLLHPQNGTPVQNWTFETESVVRVGRATDNQVILYSAVVSRYHAELHVTKGQWQLVNLGANGTYIDGQPITESISVINGTVIRLAKSGPQLQIKLLP
;
A
#
# COMPACT_ATOMS: atom_id res chain seq x y z
N MET A 1 5.84 10.42 9.53
CA MET A 1 6.63 9.42 8.77
C MET A 1 5.78 8.19 8.51
N ILE A 2 6.03 7.44 7.43
CA ILE A 2 5.39 6.13 7.20
C ILE A 2 6.40 5.05 6.85
N THR A 3 6.12 3.82 7.26
CA THR A 3 6.82 2.61 6.82
C THR A 3 5.83 1.69 6.14
N ILE A 4 6.19 1.23 4.94
CA ILE A 4 5.46 0.23 4.18
C ILE A 4 6.27 -1.05 4.21
N THR A 5 5.64 -2.15 4.61
CA THR A 5 6.27 -3.46 4.75
C THR A 5 5.59 -4.46 3.84
N LEU A 6 6.33 -5.08 2.92
CA LEU A 6 5.87 -6.25 2.18
C LEU A 6 5.85 -7.47 3.11
N LEU A 7 4.72 -8.17 3.15
CA LEU A 7 4.55 -9.38 3.96
C LEU A 7 4.63 -10.64 3.10
N HIS A 8 5.27 -11.67 3.65
CA HIS A 8 5.31 -12.98 3.01
C HIS A 8 3.91 -13.63 3.08
N PRO A 9 3.39 -14.20 1.96
CA PRO A 9 1.98 -14.57 1.84
C PRO A 9 1.54 -15.73 2.74
N GLN A 10 2.46 -16.60 3.19
CA GLN A 10 2.10 -17.78 3.97
C GLN A 10 2.14 -17.56 5.48
N ASN A 11 3.03 -16.68 5.96
CA ASN A 11 3.35 -16.54 7.38
C ASN A 11 3.35 -15.08 7.87
N GLY A 12 3.10 -14.10 6.99
CA GLY A 12 3.03 -12.69 7.35
C GLY A 12 4.36 -12.07 7.80
N THR A 13 5.50 -12.76 7.62
CA THR A 13 6.79 -12.20 8.03
C THR A 13 7.21 -11.06 7.09
N PRO A 14 7.84 -9.99 7.61
CA PRO A 14 8.38 -8.93 6.76
C PRO A 14 9.38 -9.47 5.73
N VAL A 15 9.19 -9.09 4.47
CA VAL A 15 10.07 -9.43 3.34
C VAL A 15 10.93 -8.22 2.96
N GLN A 16 10.31 -7.05 2.89
CA GLN A 16 10.96 -5.80 2.51
C GLN A 16 10.27 -4.62 3.19
N ASN A 17 11.02 -3.57 3.48
CA ASN A 17 10.52 -2.34 4.07
C ASN A 17 10.95 -1.12 3.26
N TRP A 18 10.07 -0.13 3.20
CA TRP A 18 10.36 1.21 2.69
C TRP A 18 9.91 2.21 3.74
N THR A 19 10.75 3.19 4.07
CA THR A 19 10.42 4.26 5.02
C THR A 19 10.51 5.60 4.31
N PHE A 20 9.51 6.44 4.55
CA PHE A 20 9.34 7.76 3.95
C PHE A 20 9.13 8.78 5.07
N GLU A 21 10.05 9.74 5.16
CA GLU A 21 10.08 10.71 6.26
C GLU A 21 9.36 12.00 5.89
N THR A 22 9.53 12.44 4.64
CA THR A 22 9.14 13.79 4.19
C THR A 22 8.11 13.78 3.06
N GLU A 23 7.91 12.62 2.44
CA GLU A 23 7.02 12.43 1.32
C GLU A 23 5.57 12.64 1.75
N SER A 24 4.87 13.50 1.03
CA SER A 24 3.42 13.68 1.17
C SER A 24 2.61 12.71 0.30
N VAL A 25 3.27 12.02 -0.63
CA VAL A 25 2.67 11.05 -1.55
C VAL A 25 3.64 9.88 -1.76
N VAL A 26 3.15 8.66 -1.64
CA VAL A 26 3.88 7.42 -1.90
C VAL A 26 3.04 6.54 -2.82
N ARG A 27 3.57 6.25 -4.01
CA ARG A 27 2.92 5.39 -4.99
C ARG A 27 3.42 3.96 -4.91
N VAL A 28 2.48 3.04 -5.05
CA VAL A 28 2.69 1.60 -5.02
C VAL A 28 2.23 1.01 -6.34
N GLY A 29 3.08 0.25 -7.02
CA GLY A 29 2.72 -0.39 -8.27
C GLY A 29 3.87 -1.16 -8.89
N ARG A 30 3.64 -1.74 -10.08
CA ARG A 30 4.68 -2.50 -10.80
C ARG A 30 5.54 -1.66 -11.74
N ALA A 31 5.15 -0.41 -12.01
CA ALA A 31 5.99 0.49 -12.81
C ALA A 31 7.21 0.93 -11.99
N THR A 32 8.34 1.13 -12.67
CA THR A 32 9.65 1.36 -12.05
C THR A 32 9.84 2.78 -11.50
N ASP A 33 8.87 3.66 -11.75
CA ASP A 33 8.81 5.04 -11.28
C ASP A 33 7.94 5.22 -10.02
N ASN A 34 7.43 4.12 -9.44
CA ASN A 34 6.82 4.12 -8.12
C ASN A 34 7.87 4.15 -7.01
N GLN A 35 7.50 4.68 -5.84
CA GLN A 35 8.32 4.61 -4.64
C GLN A 35 8.37 3.17 -4.06
N VAL A 36 7.26 2.45 -4.14
CA VAL A 36 7.17 1.03 -3.78
C VAL A 36 6.88 0.20 -5.03
N ILE A 37 7.91 -0.50 -5.50
CA ILE A 37 7.86 -1.28 -6.74
C ILE A 37 7.61 -2.75 -6.40
N LEU A 38 6.52 -3.30 -6.93
CA LEU A 38 6.15 -4.71 -6.75
C LEU A 38 5.94 -5.40 -8.10
N TYR A 39 6.88 -6.29 -8.46
CA TYR A 39 6.82 -7.06 -9.70
C TYR A 39 5.83 -8.23 -9.59
N SER A 40 4.55 -7.92 -9.81
CA SER A 40 3.48 -8.93 -9.84
C SER A 40 2.49 -8.63 -10.96
N ALA A 41 2.05 -9.67 -11.67
CA ALA A 41 1.15 -9.54 -12.81
C ALA A 41 -0.23 -8.99 -12.41
N VAL A 42 -0.67 -9.24 -11.18
CA VAL A 42 -1.95 -8.72 -10.66
C VAL A 42 -1.86 -7.30 -10.14
N VAL A 43 -0.64 -6.75 -10.02
CA VAL A 43 -0.41 -5.39 -9.57
C VAL A 43 -0.42 -4.45 -10.79
N SER A 44 -1.35 -3.50 -10.83
CA SER A 44 -1.37 -2.40 -11.80
C SER A 44 -0.07 -1.60 -11.81
N ARG A 45 0.23 -0.91 -12.93
CA ARG A 45 1.41 -0.04 -13.05
C ARG A 45 1.45 0.99 -11.93
N TYR A 46 0.32 1.62 -11.66
CA TYR A 46 0.04 2.45 -10.48
C TYR A 46 -1.19 1.83 -9.82
N HIS A 47 -1.02 1.21 -8.65
CA HIS A 47 -2.06 0.38 -8.05
C HIS A 47 -2.71 1.07 -6.86
N ALA A 48 -1.89 1.60 -5.97
CA ALA A 48 -2.36 2.33 -4.80
C ALA A 48 -1.50 3.57 -4.62
N GLU A 49 -2.12 4.61 -4.10
CA GLU A 49 -1.44 5.82 -3.67
C GLU A 49 -1.77 6.05 -2.20
N LEU A 50 -0.72 6.31 -1.43
CA LEU A 50 -0.83 6.87 -0.10
C LEU A 50 -0.54 8.36 -0.22
N HIS A 51 -1.41 9.22 0.27
CA HIS A 51 -1.14 10.65 0.33
C HIS A 51 -1.61 11.26 1.64
N VAL A 52 -0.99 12.37 2.04
CA VAL A 52 -1.39 13.12 3.23
C VAL A 52 -2.46 14.16 2.87
N THR A 53 -3.64 14.02 3.45
CA THR A 53 -4.73 15.00 3.36
C THR A 53 -5.11 15.46 4.76
N LYS A 54 -5.09 16.77 5.02
CA LYS A 54 -5.37 17.36 6.34
C LYS A 54 -4.56 16.73 7.49
N GLY A 55 -3.30 16.41 7.23
CA GLY A 55 -2.40 15.80 8.21
C GLY A 55 -2.65 14.31 8.49
N GLN A 56 -3.50 13.65 7.70
CA GLN A 56 -3.80 12.22 7.82
C GLN A 56 -3.43 11.49 6.54
N TRP A 57 -2.84 10.31 6.65
CA TRP A 57 -2.61 9.46 5.49
C TRP A 57 -3.92 8.87 4.98
N GLN A 58 -4.14 9.00 3.69
CA GLN A 58 -5.26 8.42 2.95
C GLN A 58 -4.72 7.40 1.97
N LEU A 59 -5.42 6.29 1.84
CA LEU A 59 -5.17 5.26 0.83
C LEU A 59 -6.19 5.40 -0.29
N VAL A 60 -5.70 5.45 -1.52
CA VAL A 60 -6.52 5.49 -2.74
C VAL A 60 -6.22 4.27 -3.59
N ASN A 61 -7.25 3.57 -4.05
CA ASN A 61 -7.12 2.55 -5.08
C ASN A 61 -7.09 3.22 -6.46
N LEU A 62 -6.02 2.97 -7.21
CA LEU A 62 -5.88 3.34 -8.63
C LEU A 62 -5.87 2.09 -9.53
N GLY A 63 -5.78 0.90 -8.93
CA GLY A 63 -5.60 -0.36 -9.63
C GLY A 63 -6.90 -0.97 -10.14
N ALA A 64 -6.85 -1.51 -11.36
CA ALA A 64 -7.98 -2.19 -12.00
C ALA A 64 -8.44 -3.45 -11.24
N ASN A 65 -7.53 -4.13 -10.55
CA ASN A 65 -7.83 -5.33 -9.76
C ASN A 65 -8.23 -5.03 -8.30
N GLY A 66 -8.32 -3.75 -7.93
CA GLY A 66 -8.75 -3.31 -6.60
C GLY A 66 -7.70 -3.45 -5.49
N THR A 67 -7.84 -2.60 -4.47
CA THR A 67 -7.10 -2.68 -3.21
C THR A 67 -8.04 -3.14 -2.11
N TYR A 68 -7.60 -4.04 -1.24
CA TYR A 68 -8.45 -4.71 -0.26
C TYR A 68 -7.91 -4.52 1.16
N ILE A 69 -8.83 -4.41 2.13
CA ILE A 69 -8.56 -4.52 3.57
C ILE A 69 -9.47 -5.60 4.12
N ASP A 70 -8.92 -6.53 4.89
CA ASP A 70 -9.65 -7.66 5.48
C ASP A 70 -10.51 -8.45 4.46
N GLY A 71 -10.00 -8.54 3.23
CA GLY A 71 -10.66 -9.24 2.12
C GLY A 71 -11.76 -8.46 1.41
N GLN A 72 -12.10 -7.25 1.86
CA GLN A 72 -13.09 -6.37 1.23
C GLN A 72 -12.41 -5.30 0.37
N PRO A 73 -12.90 -5.03 -0.85
CA PRO A 73 -12.35 -3.98 -1.69
C PRO A 73 -12.69 -2.62 -1.10
N ILE A 74 -11.73 -1.69 -1.14
CA ILE A 74 -12.01 -0.29 -0.85
C ILE A 74 -12.72 0.33 -2.07
N THR A 75 -13.81 1.06 -1.83
CA THR A 75 -14.60 1.73 -2.88
C THR A 75 -14.31 3.22 -2.97
N GLU A 76 -13.79 3.80 -1.89
CA GLU A 76 -13.44 5.21 -1.76
C GLU A 76 -12.05 5.33 -1.14
N SER A 77 -11.55 6.56 -1.04
CA SER A 77 -10.33 6.83 -0.28
C SER A 77 -10.59 6.62 1.20
N ILE A 78 -9.66 5.99 1.90
CA ILE A 78 -9.82 5.69 3.32
C ILE A 78 -8.67 6.22 4.16
N SER A 79 -8.97 6.65 5.38
CA SER A 79 -7.94 7.00 6.37
C SER A 79 -7.16 5.75 6.76
N VAL A 80 -5.84 5.83 6.63
CA VAL A 80 -4.93 4.79 7.10
C VAL A 80 -4.74 4.95 8.59
N ILE A 81 -4.78 3.83 9.31
CA ILE A 81 -4.44 3.77 10.72
C ILE A 81 -3.14 3.00 10.90
N ASN A 82 -2.48 3.20 12.04
CA ASN A 82 -1.22 2.51 12.30
C ASN A 82 -1.43 0.99 12.30
N GLY A 83 -0.67 0.28 11.46
CA GLY A 83 -0.73 -1.17 11.33
C GLY A 83 -1.70 -1.68 10.26
N THR A 84 -2.40 -0.81 9.53
CA THR A 84 -3.29 -1.19 8.42
C THR A 84 -2.59 -2.15 7.47
N VAL A 85 -3.24 -3.27 7.15
CA VAL A 85 -2.76 -4.23 6.15
C VAL A 85 -3.65 -4.14 4.92
N ILE A 86 -3.04 -3.89 3.77
CA ILE A 86 -3.70 -3.85 2.47
C ILE A 86 -3.26 -5.03 1.62
N ARG A 87 -4.12 -5.45 0.68
CA ARG A 87 -3.77 -6.39 -0.38
C ARG A 87 -4.01 -5.75 -1.74
N LEU A 88 -3.04 -5.85 -2.63
CA LEU A 88 -3.14 -5.36 -4.01
C LEU A 88 -3.67 -6.49 -4.89
N ALA A 89 -4.92 -6.41 -5.35
CA ALA A 89 -5.70 -7.50 -5.91
C ALA A 89 -6.03 -8.64 -4.91
N LYS A 90 -7.16 -9.33 -5.11
CA LYS A 90 -7.62 -10.42 -4.23
C LYS A 90 -6.57 -11.53 -4.00
N SER A 91 -5.75 -11.83 -5.01
CA SER A 91 -4.69 -12.87 -4.97
C SER A 91 -3.26 -12.30 -4.87
N GLY A 92 -3.10 -10.98 -4.72
CA GLY A 92 -1.79 -10.35 -4.80
C GLY A 92 -1.11 -10.08 -3.46
N PRO A 93 -0.02 -9.30 -3.49
CA PRO A 93 0.85 -9.07 -2.33
C PRO A 93 0.14 -8.29 -1.23
N GLN A 94 0.56 -8.54 0.01
CA GLN A 94 0.10 -7.80 1.18
C GLN A 94 1.15 -6.80 1.65
N LEU A 95 0.70 -5.61 1.98
CA LEU A 95 1.53 -4.55 2.55
C LEU A 95 0.97 -4.15 3.92
N GLN A 96 1.81 -4.10 4.93
CA GLN A 96 1.48 -3.43 6.19
C GLN A 96 1.98 -1.98 6.13
N ILE A 97 1.13 -1.05 6.56
CA ILE A 97 1.43 0.37 6.65
C ILE A 97 1.51 0.72 8.14
N LYS A 98 2.67 1.21 8.58
CA LYS A 98 2.87 1.75 9.91
C LYS A 98 3.02 3.25 9.84
N LEU A 99 2.28 3.94 10.68
CA LEU A 99 2.40 5.37 10.89
C LEU A 99 3.36 5.55 12.06
N LEU A 100 4.47 6.25 11.82
CA LEU A 100 5.42 6.59 12.86
C LEU A 100 5.20 8.04 13.27
N PRO A 101 5.26 8.34 14.59
CA PRO A 101 5.13 9.69 15.12
C PRO A 101 6.15 10.66 14.50
#